data_AF-A0A4R5F0M5-F1
#
_entry.id   AF-A0A4R5F0M5-F1
#
_cell.length_a   1.000
_cell.length_b   1.000
_cell.length_c   1.000
_cell.angle_alpha   90.00
_cell.angle_beta   90.00
_cell.angle_gamma   90.00
#
_symmetry.space_group_name_H-M   'P 1'
#
loop_
_entity.id
_entity.type
_entity.pdbx_description
1 polymer ?
#
loop_
_entity_poly.entity_id
_entity_poly.type
_entity_poly.pdbx_seq_one_letter_code
_entity_poly.pdbx_strand_id
1 'polypeptide(L)'
;MAQNEFHLTTSGPGLYEFTEKVMRWVADSGQSEGLLTLFVRHTSCSLLIQENADPEVQGDLTAFFARLVPPSTDPSMSYLRHTYEGPDDMPAHIKAALLPVSLSIPVWRGLPVLGTWQGIYLFEHRCKLTPIIAGIPEDPRGGRSMTNAAKNQGLRKNGRERRAIGGKFAVGIK
;
A
#
# COMPACT_ATOMS: atom_id res chain seq x y z
N MET A 1 17.32 -6.33 -9.45
CA MET A 1 15.91 -6.02 -9.16
C MET A 1 15.86 -5.47 -7.74
N ALA A 2 15.17 -4.35 -7.51
CA ALA A 2 15.01 -3.80 -6.17
C ALA A 2 13.88 -4.54 -5.44
N GLN A 3 14.04 -4.70 -4.13
CA GLN A 3 13.08 -5.35 -3.23
C GLN A 3 12.90 -4.47 -1.99
N ASN A 4 11.81 -4.62 -1.25
CA ASN A 4 11.55 -3.91 0.00
C ASN A 4 10.39 -4.54 0.77
N GLU A 5 10.42 -4.40 2.09
CA GLU A 5 9.30 -4.71 2.96
C GLU A 5 8.63 -3.43 3.46
N PHE A 6 7.31 -3.38 3.35
CA PHE A 6 6.47 -2.36 3.96
C PHE A 6 5.81 -2.95 5.20
N HIS A 7 6.09 -2.36 6.36
CA HIS A 7 5.49 -2.73 7.62
C HIS A 7 4.35 -1.75 7.90
N LEU A 8 3.13 -2.30 8.00
CA LEU A 8 1.90 -1.57 8.23
C LEU A 8 1.34 -1.97 9.60
N THR A 9 0.78 -1.01 10.32
CA THR A 9 0.09 -1.27 11.59
C THR A 9 -1.39 -0.98 11.36
N THR A 10 -2.22 -1.97 11.64
CA THR A 10 -3.68 -1.88 11.53
C THR A 10 -4.31 -1.76 12.92
N SER A 11 -5.50 -1.18 13.01
CA SER A 11 -6.26 -0.99 14.25
C SER A 11 -7.65 -1.66 14.20
N GLY A 12 -7.78 -2.71 13.39
CA GLY A 12 -9.03 -3.42 13.14
C GLY A 12 -9.40 -3.47 11.66
N PRO A 13 -10.59 -4.00 11.30
CA PRO A 13 -10.95 -4.25 9.92
C PRO A 13 -11.13 -2.94 9.16
N GLY A 14 -10.64 -2.88 7.93
CA GLY A 14 -10.74 -1.69 7.10
C GLY A 14 -9.63 -1.58 6.06
N LEU A 15 -9.73 -0.53 5.25
CA LEU A 15 -8.75 -0.22 4.22
C LEU A 15 -7.69 0.74 4.76
N TYR A 16 -6.43 0.36 4.64
CA TYR A 16 -5.27 1.14 5.08
C TYR A 16 -4.45 1.52 3.85
N GLU A 17 -4.50 2.79 3.49
CA GLU A 17 -3.75 3.28 2.33
C GLU A 17 -2.25 3.33 2.62
N PHE A 18 -1.44 2.89 1.65
CA PHE A 18 0.00 3.04 1.71
C PHE A 18 0.65 3.42 0.37
N THR A 19 -0.14 4.01 -0.55
CA THR A 19 0.27 4.46 -1.88
C THR A 19 1.53 5.30 -1.85
N GLU A 20 1.60 6.31 -0.98
CA GLU A 20 2.76 7.21 -0.85
C GLU A 20 4.06 6.49 -0.47
N LYS A 21 3.97 5.45 0.38
CA LYS A 21 5.15 4.65 0.76
C LYS A 21 5.67 3.88 -0.45
N VAL A 22 4.77 3.31 -1.25
CA VAL A 22 5.11 2.58 -2.48
C VAL A 22 5.71 3.51 -3.53
N MET A 23 5.06 4.65 -3.81
CA MET A 23 5.53 5.63 -4.79
C MET A 23 6.92 6.15 -4.46
N ARG A 24 7.16 6.49 -3.19
CA ARG A 24 8.48 6.94 -2.71
C ARG A 24 9.54 5.87 -2.93
N TRP A 25 9.25 4.63 -2.54
CA TRP A 25 10.21 3.54 -2.72
C TRP A 25 10.53 3.29 -4.20
N VAL A 26 9.51 3.30 -5.09
CA VAL A 26 9.74 3.13 -6.54
C VAL A 26 10.61 4.25 -7.09
N ALA A 27 10.34 5.51 -6.71
CA ALA A 27 11.15 6.65 -7.13
C ALA A 27 12.61 6.53 -6.63
N ASP A 28 12.80 6.11 -5.38
CA ASP A 28 14.13 5.93 -4.78
C ASP A 28 14.89 4.71 -5.33
N SER A 29 14.18 3.73 -5.91
CA SER A 29 14.78 2.52 -6.49
C SER A 29 15.63 2.77 -7.74
N GLY A 30 15.45 3.95 -8.39
CA GLY A 30 16.11 4.31 -9.64
C GLY A 30 15.61 3.56 -10.88
N GLN A 31 14.57 2.72 -10.74
CA GLN A 31 13.97 1.99 -11.87
C GLN A 31 13.01 2.89 -12.64
N SER A 32 13.28 3.13 -13.92
CA SER A 32 12.41 4.00 -14.74
C SER A 32 11.18 3.27 -15.28
N GLU A 33 11.30 1.99 -15.65
CA GLU A 33 10.25 1.21 -16.30
C GLU A 33 10.25 -0.23 -15.76
N GLY A 34 9.08 -0.88 -15.74
CA GLY A 34 8.98 -2.29 -15.37
C GLY A 34 7.62 -2.67 -14.79
N LEU A 35 7.62 -3.75 -14.00
CA LEU A 35 6.45 -4.23 -13.28
C LEU A 35 6.75 -4.27 -11.77
N LEU A 36 5.98 -3.52 -11.01
CA LEU A 36 5.96 -3.59 -9.55
C LEU A 36 5.06 -4.76 -9.12
N THR A 37 5.63 -5.70 -8.37
CA THR A 37 4.86 -6.74 -7.68
C THR A 37 4.78 -6.42 -6.20
N LEU A 38 3.56 -6.29 -5.68
CA LEU A 38 3.28 -6.23 -4.25
C LEU A 38 2.63 -7.55 -3.83
N PHE A 39 3.13 -8.16 -2.76
CA PHE A 39 2.59 -9.39 -2.21
C PHE A 39 2.43 -9.24 -0.70
N VAL A 40 1.28 -9.62 -0.15
CA VAL A 40 1.09 -9.64 1.30
C VAL A 40 1.39 -11.03 1.85
N ARG A 41 2.22 -11.09 2.90
CA ARG A 41 2.65 -12.36 3.50
C ARG A 41 1.74 -12.77 4.67
N HIS A 42 0.44 -12.71 4.45
CA HIS A 42 -0.61 -13.01 5.42
C HIS A 42 -1.79 -13.68 4.72
N THR A 43 -2.52 -14.53 5.44
CA THR A 43 -3.66 -15.30 4.91
C THR A 43 -5.01 -14.78 5.38
N SER A 44 -5.01 -13.64 6.07
CA SER A 44 -6.17 -13.03 6.74
C SER A 44 -6.31 -11.54 6.42
N CYS A 45 -5.58 -11.03 5.42
CA CYS A 45 -5.74 -9.69 4.87
C CYS A 45 -5.45 -9.71 3.36
N SER A 46 -5.76 -8.62 2.66
CA SER A 46 -5.70 -8.54 1.20
C SER A 46 -5.02 -7.25 0.73
N LEU A 47 -4.64 -7.22 -0.55
CA LEU A 47 -4.15 -6.03 -1.24
C LEU A 47 -5.15 -5.60 -2.31
N LEU A 48 -5.47 -4.31 -2.34
CA LEU A 48 -6.44 -3.75 -3.29
C LEU A 48 -5.91 -2.48 -3.95
N ILE A 49 -6.42 -2.22 -5.15
CA ILE A 49 -6.42 -0.88 -5.75
C ILE A 49 -7.87 -0.41 -5.70
N GLN A 50 -8.14 0.67 -4.99
CA GLN A 50 -9.48 1.24 -4.81
C GLN A 50 -9.45 2.76 -4.79
N GLU A 51 -10.63 3.37 -4.64
CA GLU A 51 -10.78 4.82 -4.60
C GLU A 51 -10.08 5.47 -3.40
N ASN A 52 -9.34 6.55 -3.67
CA ASN A 52 -8.57 7.32 -2.69
C ASN A 52 -9.09 8.73 -2.40
N ALA A 53 -10.26 9.09 -2.92
CA ALA A 53 -10.86 10.41 -2.73
C ALA A 53 -12.05 10.38 -1.78
N ASP A 54 -13.00 9.48 -1.99
CA ASP A 54 -14.20 9.38 -1.17
C ASP A 54 -14.04 8.32 -0.06
N PRO A 55 -14.02 8.72 1.23
CA PRO A 55 -13.98 7.77 2.34
C PRO A 55 -15.24 6.88 2.44
N GLU A 56 -16.39 7.29 1.86
CA GLU A 56 -17.61 6.47 1.87
C GLU A 56 -17.41 5.16 1.10
N VAL A 57 -16.64 5.17 0.00
CA VAL A 57 -16.32 3.96 -0.76
C VAL A 57 -15.59 2.91 0.10
N GLN A 58 -14.68 3.36 0.96
CA GLN A 58 -13.97 2.46 1.88
C GLN A 58 -14.91 1.91 2.96
N GLY A 59 -15.82 2.75 3.46
CA GLY A 59 -16.87 2.36 4.41
C GLY A 59 -17.80 1.30 3.82
N ASP A 60 -18.30 1.53 2.61
CA ASP A 60 -19.21 0.63 1.91
C ASP A 60 -18.56 -0.71 1.56
N LEU A 61 -17.31 -0.71 1.12
CA LEU A 61 -16.54 -1.95 0.92
C LEU A 61 -16.41 -2.74 2.22
N THR A 62 -16.09 -2.05 3.32
CA THR A 62 -15.97 -2.69 4.64
C THR A 62 -17.31 -3.28 5.08
N ALA A 63 -18.41 -2.52 4.95
CA ALA A 63 -19.75 -2.96 5.29
C ALA A 63 -20.23 -4.14 4.42
N PHE A 64 -19.97 -4.08 3.11
CA PHE A 64 -20.31 -5.14 2.17
C PHE A 64 -19.61 -6.46 2.56
N PHE A 65 -18.31 -6.44 2.80
CA PHE A 65 -17.58 -7.66 3.18
C PHE A 65 -17.92 -8.15 4.58
N ALA A 66 -18.27 -7.26 5.52
CA ALA A 66 -18.80 -7.66 6.83
C ALA A 66 -20.14 -8.39 6.70
N ARG A 67 -21.00 -7.99 5.76
CA ARG A 67 -22.27 -8.68 5.47
C ARG A 67 -22.08 -9.96 4.66
N LEU A 68 -21.16 -9.97 3.70
CA LEU A 68 -20.90 -11.13 2.83
C LEU A 68 -20.28 -12.29 3.61
N VAL A 69 -19.37 -11.97 4.53
CA VAL A 69 -18.67 -12.93 5.37
C VAL A 69 -18.72 -12.45 6.83
N PRO A 70 -19.85 -12.64 7.53
CA PRO A 70 -20.01 -12.29 8.94
C PRO A 70 -19.10 -13.11 9.86
N PRO A 71 -18.99 -12.71 11.14
CA PRO A 71 -18.27 -13.47 12.17
C PRO A 71 -18.78 -14.92 12.26
N SER A 72 -17.91 -15.85 12.69
CA SER A 72 -18.27 -17.28 12.84
C SER A 72 -19.32 -17.55 13.93
N THR A 73 -19.63 -16.55 14.76
CA THR A 73 -20.75 -16.59 15.71
C THR A 73 -22.11 -16.34 15.05
N ASP A 74 -22.15 -15.87 13.80
CA ASP A 74 -23.40 -15.74 13.05
C ASP A 74 -23.99 -17.13 12.75
N PRO A 75 -25.29 -17.38 12.97
CA PRO A 75 -25.92 -18.65 12.65
C PRO A 75 -25.70 -19.13 11.20
N SER A 76 -25.57 -18.21 10.24
CA SER A 76 -25.28 -18.55 8.84
C SER A 76 -23.90 -19.18 8.66
N MET A 77 -23.00 -19.00 9.63
CA MET A 77 -21.63 -19.51 9.64
C MET A 77 -21.45 -20.78 10.49
N SER A 78 -22.53 -21.40 10.95
CA SER A 78 -22.52 -22.62 11.78
C SER A 78 -21.82 -23.83 11.15
N TYR A 79 -21.55 -23.81 9.85
CA TYR A 79 -20.79 -24.83 9.14
C TYR A 79 -19.27 -24.70 9.31
N LEU A 80 -18.77 -23.55 9.79
CA LEU A 80 -17.34 -23.32 10.02
C LEU A 80 -16.86 -24.08 11.26
N ARG A 81 -15.74 -24.80 11.12
CA ARG A 81 -15.13 -25.58 12.20
C ARG A 81 -13.89 -24.91 12.80
N HIS A 82 -13.22 -24.07 12.02
CA HIS A 82 -12.04 -23.32 12.46
C HIS A 82 -12.51 -22.07 13.20
N THR A 83 -12.68 -22.17 14.52
CA THR A 83 -13.23 -21.07 15.36
C THR A 83 -12.37 -20.79 16.59
N TYR A 84 -11.18 -21.38 16.67
CA TYR A 84 -10.35 -21.37 17.88
C TYR A 84 -9.51 -20.10 18.06
N GLU A 85 -9.29 -19.28 17.03
CA GLU A 85 -8.51 -18.02 17.12
C GLU A 85 -9.38 -16.75 17.11
N GLY A 86 -10.66 -16.91 17.44
CA GLY A 86 -11.65 -15.84 17.54
C GLY A 86 -12.70 -15.86 16.43
N PRO A 87 -13.80 -15.10 16.61
CA PRO A 87 -14.96 -15.15 15.71
C PRO A 87 -14.70 -14.55 14.33
N ASP A 88 -13.65 -13.74 14.18
CA ASP A 88 -13.27 -13.04 12.96
C ASP A 88 -12.19 -13.77 12.12
N ASP A 89 -11.62 -14.87 12.63
CA ASP A 89 -10.44 -15.53 12.04
C ASP A 89 -10.74 -16.28 10.72
N MET A 90 -11.59 -17.32 10.77
CA MET A 90 -12.01 -18.01 9.56
C MET A 90 -12.73 -17.08 8.56
N PRO A 91 -13.59 -16.13 8.99
CA PRO A 91 -14.09 -15.09 8.10
C PRO A 91 -13.00 -14.27 7.40
N ALA A 92 -11.91 -13.92 8.10
CA ALA A 92 -10.79 -13.22 7.49
C ALA A 92 -10.07 -14.06 6.43
N HIS A 93 -9.89 -15.36 6.68
CA HIS A 93 -9.38 -16.29 5.66
C HIS A 93 -10.29 -16.38 4.43
N ILE A 94 -11.60 -16.44 4.61
CA ILE A 94 -12.57 -16.46 3.50
C ILE A 94 -12.46 -15.17 2.69
N LYS A 95 -12.43 -14.00 3.35
CA LYS A 95 -12.27 -12.70 2.67
C LYS A 95 -10.95 -12.64 1.89
N ALA A 96 -9.85 -13.13 2.46
CA ALA A 96 -8.56 -13.21 1.78
C ALA A 96 -8.53 -14.20 0.61
N ALA A 97 -9.35 -15.26 0.63
CA ALA A 97 -9.51 -16.16 -0.51
C ALA A 97 -10.35 -15.54 -1.65
N LEU A 98 -11.22 -14.58 -1.34
CA LEU A 98 -12.06 -13.86 -2.31
C LEU A 98 -11.35 -12.64 -2.93
N LEU A 99 -10.38 -12.07 -2.23
CA LEU A 99 -9.73 -10.82 -2.60
C LEU A 99 -8.26 -11.05 -2.97
N PRO A 100 -7.65 -10.19 -3.80
CA PRO A 100 -6.25 -10.34 -4.18
C PRO A 100 -5.31 -10.25 -2.97
N VAL A 101 -4.27 -11.08 -2.95
CA VAL A 101 -3.13 -10.98 -2.02
C VAL A 101 -1.86 -10.52 -2.74
N SER A 102 -1.94 -10.32 -4.05
CA SER A 102 -0.86 -9.86 -4.91
C SER A 102 -1.39 -8.81 -5.88
N LEU A 103 -0.62 -7.75 -6.10
CA LEU A 103 -0.86 -6.73 -7.11
C LEU A 103 0.32 -6.66 -8.06
N SER A 104 0.03 -6.45 -9.35
CA SER A 104 1.00 -6.23 -10.40
C SER A 104 0.71 -4.88 -11.05
N ILE A 105 1.58 -3.89 -10.85
CA ILE A 105 1.36 -2.49 -11.24
C ILE A 105 2.48 -2.08 -12.21
N PRO A 106 2.19 -1.62 -13.43
CA PRO A 106 3.22 -1.11 -14.32
C PRO A 106 3.96 0.07 -13.69
N VAL A 107 5.26 0.18 -13.95
CA VAL A 107 6.09 1.34 -13.58
C VAL A 107 6.49 2.05 -14.86
N TRP A 108 6.31 3.37 -14.88
CA TRP A 108 6.68 4.24 -15.99
C TRP A 108 7.26 5.55 -15.46
N ARG A 109 8.42 5.95 -16.01
CA ARG A 109 9.18 7.14 -15.58
C ARG A 109 9.42 7.20 -14.07
N GLY A 110 9.69 6.05 -13.45
CA GLY A 110 9.99 5.95 -12.02
C GLY A 110 8.79 6.07 -11.10
N LEU A 111 7.57 5.92 -11.64
CA LEU A 111 6.33 5.98 -10.87
C LEU A 111 5.43 4.77 -11.18
N PRO A 112 4.74 4.20 -10.17
CA PRO A 112 3.64 3.29 -10.42
C PRO A 112 2.57 3.97 -11.28
N VAL A 113 2.07 3.29 -12.30
CA VAL A 113 1.02 3.78 -13.19
C VAL A 113 -0.33 3.53 -12.51
N LEU A 114 -0.80 4.55 -11.78
CA LEU A 114 -2.11 4.59 -11.14
C LEU A 114 -2.95 5.69 -11.78
N GLY A 115 -4.26 5.45 -11.92
CA GLY A 115 -5.22 6.50 -12.24
C GLY A 115 -5.35 7.52 -11.11
N THR A 116 -5.89 8.70 -11.41
CA THR A 116 -6.07 9.80 -10.44
C THR A 116 -6.75 9.37 -9.15
N TRP A 117 -7.72 8.47 -9.26
CA TRP A 117 -8.53 7.99 -8.15
C TRP A 117 -8.08 6.63 -7.60
N GLN A 118 -6.92 6.11 -8.02
CA GLN A 118 -6.44 4.80 -7.58
C GLN A 118 -5.43 4.94 -6.44
N GLY A 119 -5.78 4.42 -5.26
CA GLY A 119 -4.87 4.19 -4.14
C GLY A 119 -4.56 2.71 -3.95
N ILE A 120 -3.41 2.42 -3.35
CA ILE A 120 -2.98 1.08 -2.97
C ILE A 120 -3.31 0.88 -1.49
N TYR A 121 -4.13 -0.13 -1.22
CA TYR A 121 -4.67 -0.42 0.11
C TYR A 121 -4.28 -1.81 0.59
N LEU A 122 -4.00 -1.89 1.88
CA LEU A 122 -4.10 -3.12 2.63
C LEU A 122 -5.52 -3.20 3.19
N PHE A 123 -6.24 -4.28 2.90
CA PHE A 123 -7.54 -4.54 3.51
C PHE A 123 -7.35 -5.52 4.68
N GLU A 124 -7.37 -4.99 5.90
CA GLU A 124 -7.36 -5.76 7.13
C GLU A 124 -8.75 -6.38 7.35
N HIS A 125 -8.79 -7.67 7.66
CA HIS A 125 -10.04 -8.37 7.97
C HIS A 125 -10.16 -8.75 9.45
N ARG A 126 -9.06 -8.72 10.20
CA ARG A 126 -8.99 -9.08 11.64
C ARG A 126 -9.30 -7.88 12.52
N CYS A 127 -9.87 -8.15 13.69
CA CYS A 127 -10.20 -7.14 14.69
C CYS A 127 -9.02 -6.71 15.58
N LYS A 128 -7.93 -7.46 15.58
CA LYS A 128 -6.76 -7.20 16.44
C LYS A 128 -5.73 -6.34 15.71
N LEU A 129 -5.00 -5.53 16.48
CA LEU A 129 -3.85 -4.78 15.98
C LEU A 129 -2.79 -5.77 15.47
N THR A 130 -2.50 -5.71 14.17
CA THR A 130 -1.62 -6.67 13.52
C THR A 130 -0.53 -5.94 12.73
N PRO A 131 0.75 -6.20 13.00
CA PRO A 131 1.83 -5.82 12.09
C PRO A 131 1.71 -6.63 10.80
N ILE A 132 1.44 -5.95 9.69
CA ILE A 132 1.29 -6.57 8.39
C ILE A 132 2.49 -6.23 7.52
N ILE A 133 3.01 -7.24 6.81
CA ILE A 133 4.15 -7.07 5.93
C ILE A 133 3.70 -7.26 4.48
N ALA A 134 3.90 -6.22 3.68
CA ALA A 134 3.66 -6.22 2.24
C ALA A 134 4.97 -5.97 1.49
N GLY A 135 5.15 -6.60 0.32
CA GLY A 135 6.38 -6.49 -0.48
C GLY A 135 7.27 -7.73 -0.36
N ILE A 136 8.39 -7.69 -1.07
CA ILE A 136 9.35 -8.79 -1.17
C ILE A 136 10.61 -8.38 -0.38
N PRO A 137 11.11 -9.19 0.57
CA PRO A 137 12.33 -8.88 1.31
C PRO A 137 13.51 -8.62 0.38
N GLU A 138 14.36 -7.66 0.72
CA GLU A 138 15.67 -7.51 0.07
C GLU A 138 16.54 -8.75 0.35
N ASP A 139 17.32 -9.20 -0.65
CA ASP A 139 18.39 -10.16 -0.39
C ASP A 139 19.48 -9.47 0.46
N PRO A 140 19.73 -9.90 1.71
CA PRO A 140 20.75 -9.31 2.57
C PRO A 140 22.18 -9.43 2.02
N ARG A 141 22.40 -10.22 0.96
CA ARG A 141 23.68 -10.38 0.26
C ARG A 141 23.82 -9.48 -0.98
N GLY A 142 22.76 -8.78 -1.39
CA GLY A 142 22.78 -7.80 -2.46
C GLY A 142 23.43 -6.51 -1.98
N GLY A 143 24.63 -6.21 -2.48
CA GLY A 143 25.47 -5.10 -2.01
C GLY A 143 24.73 -3.77 -1.91
N ARG A 144 24.98 -3.04 -0.81
CA ARG A 144 24.61 -1.62 -0.67
C ARG A 144 25.10 -0.87 -1.88
N SER A 145 24.19 -0.44 -2.75
CA SER A 145 24.54 0.51 -3.81
C SER A 145 25.04 1.79 -3.14
N MET A 146 26.33 2.07 -3.35
CA MET A 146 26.99 3.28 -2.87
C MET A 146 26.49 4.50 -3.65
N THR A 147 25.27 4.97 -3.37
CA THR A 147 24.76 6.21 -3.98
C THR A 147 24.21 7.23 -2.99
N ASN A 148 24.02 6.89 -1.71
CA ASN A 148 23.50 7.85 -0.71
C ASN A 148 24.55 8.57 0.15
N ALA A 149 25.84 8.26 0.01
CA ALA A 149 26.90 8.94 0.78
C ALA A 149 27.41 10.25 0.13
N ALA A 150 27.14 10.50 -1.16
CA ALA A 150 27.76 11.61 -1.90
C ALA A 150 26.93 12.91 -1.98
N LYS A 151 25.66 12.92 -1.57
CA LYS A 151 24.81 14.13 -1.70
C LYS A 151 24.94 15.16 -0.57
N ASN A 152 25.67 14.85 0.51
CA ASN A 152 25.68 15.72 1.71
C ASN A 152 27.03 16.42 2.04
N GLN A 153 28.02 16.39 1.15
CA GLN A 153 29.32 17.07 1.37
C GLN A 153 29.71 18.09 0.29
N GLY A 154 28.76 18.51 -0.55
CA GLY A 154 29.06 19.27 -1.76
C GLY A 154 28.53 20.70 -1.87
N LEU A 155 28.07 21.37 -0.81
CA LEU A 155 27.68 22.79 -0.91
C LEU A 155 27.95 23.58 0.38
N ARG A 156 29.20 23.96 0.58
CA ARG A 156 29.56 25.17 1.32
C ARG A 156 30.68 25.88 0.58
N LYS A 157 30.32 26.87 -0.25
CA LYS A 157 31.10 28.08 -0.52
C LYS A 157 30.26 29.10 -1.30
N ASN A 158 30.03 30.22 -0.61
CA ASN A 158 30.03 31.62 -1.08
C ASN A 158 29.04 32.10 -2.17
N GLY A 159 28.26 33.14 -1.81
CA GLY A 159 28.18 34.36 -2.61
C GLY A 159 26.79 34.85 -3.04
N ARG A 160 26.27 35.84 -2.30
CA ARG A 160 25.53 37.06 -2.73
C ARG A 160 24.36 36.98 -3.75
N GLU A 161 23.21 37.48 -3.26
CA GLU A 161 22.23 38.38 -3.90
C GLU A 161 21.98 38.31 -5.42
N ARG A 162 20.70 38.13 -5.83
CA ARG A 162 19.86 39.20 -6.43
C ARG A 162 18.43 38.74 -6.78
N ARG A 163 17.50 39.59 -6.32
CA ARG A 163 16.18 40.03 -6.82
C ARG A 163 15.28 39.13 -7.70
N ALA A 164 14.00 39.21 -7.30
CA ALA A 164 12.78 38.79 -7.95
C ALA A 164 12.52 39.40 -9.34
N ILE A 165 11.83 38.62 -10.19
CA ILE A 165 10.86 39.10 -11.19
C ILE A 165 9.74 38.04 -11.28
N GLY A 166 8.49 38.49 -11.14
CA GLY A 166 7.31 37.64 -11.17
C GLY A 166 6.84 37.26 -12.58
N GLY A 167 5.90 36.33 -12.63
CA GLY A 167 5.19 35.95 -13.84
C GLY A 167 4.06 34.97 -13.51
N LYS A 168 2.84 35.50 -13.42
CA LYS A 168 1.60 34.74 -13.33
C LYS A 168 1.41 33.93 -14.63
N PHE A 169 1.09 32.65 -14.51
CA PHE A 169 0.39 31.91 -15.57
C PHE A 169 -0.80 31.18 -14.95
N ALA A 170 -1.99 31.65 -15.30
CA ALA A 170 -3.23 30.91 -15.21
C ALA A 170 -3.53 30.36 -16.60
N VAL A 171 -3.84 29.07 -16.71
CA VAL A 171 -4.46 28.49 -17.90
C VAL A 171 -5.66 27.68 -17.43
N GLY A 172 -6.82 28.08 -17.93
CA GLY A 172 -8.12 27.53 -17.58
C GLY A 172 -8.38 26.18 -18.22
N ILE A 173 -9.21 25.42 -17.52
CA ILE A 173 -9.83 24.18 -17.93
C ILE A 173 -11.06 24.53 -18.77
N LYS A 174 -11.24 23.85 -19.89
CA LYS A 174 -12.55 23.64 -20.53
C LYS A 174 -12.97 22.21 -20.25
#